data_AF-A0A838KPG5-F1
#
_entry.id   AF-A0A838KPG5-F1
#
_cell.length_a   1.000
_cell.length_b   1.000
_cell.length_c   1.000
_cell.angle_alpha   90.00
_cell.angle_beta   90.00
_cell.angle_gamma   90.00
#
_symmetry.space_group_name_H-M   'P 1'
#
loop_
_entity.id
_entity.type
_entity.pdbx_description
1 polymer ?
#
loop_
_entity_poly.entity_id
_entity_poly.type
_entity_poly.pdbx_seq_one_letter_code
_entity_poly.pdbx_strand_id
1 'polypeptide(L)'
;MRALLFAGGLGLIGTLLGTRWAISVLARRGYGQLIRDDGPTSHHTKRGTPTMGGLVIILATLVAYFGAKLLTRDLPSASALLLLFLFVGLGAVGFVDDYIKIVKQRSLGLRSKAKFGGQTFIAIAFGWLSLYFPDS
;
A
#
# COMPACT_ATOMS: atom_id res chain seq x y z
N MET A 1 12.26 9.89 20.11
CA MET A 1 12.48 10.97 19.11
C MET A 1 13.39 10.54 17.94
N ARG A 2 14.64 10.09 18.19
CA ARG A 2 15.61 9.76 17.11
C ARG A 2 15.08 8.70 16.13
N ALA A 3 14.57 7.57 16.63
CA ALA A 3 13.98 6.52 15.79
C ALA A 3 12.86 7.02 14.86
N LEU A 4 12.00 7.92 15.37
CA LEU A 4 10.88 8.48 14.61
C LEU A 4 11.36 9.37 13.47
N LEU A 5 12.36 10.23 13.73
CA LEU A 5 12.94 11.11 12.71
C LEU A 5 13.67 10.31 11.63
N PHE A 6 14.42 9.26 12.03
CA PHE A 6 15.08 8.37 11.08
C PHE A 6 14.08 7.59 10.22
N ALA A 7 13.07 6.97 10.84
CA ALA A 7 12.02 6.26 10.12
C ALA A 7 11.24 7.19 9.18
N GLY A 8 10.89 8.39 9.64
CA GLY A 8 10.21 9.41 8.82
C GLY A 8 11.06 9.86 7.63
N GLY A 9 12.33 10.15 7.85
CA GLY A 9 13.26 10.54 6.79
C GLY A 9 13.50 9.43 5.76
N LEU A 10 13.78 8.21 6.23
CA LEU A 10 13.96 7.05 5.35
C LEU A 10 12.69 6.71 4.57
N GLY A 11 11.52 6.78 5.21
CA GLY A 11 10.23 6.57 4.58
C GLY A 11 9.94 7.62 3.49
N LEU A 12 10.19 8.90 3.78
CA LEU A 12 10.01 9.98 2.82
C LEU A 12 10.94 9.84 1.61
N ILE A 13 12.23 9.61 1.83
CA ILE A 13 13.20 9.44 0.74
C ILE A 13 12.86 8.18 -0.07
N GLY A 14 12.59 7.07 0.61
CA GLY A 14 12.23 5.80 -0.01
C GLY A 14 10.98 5.88 -0.87
N THR A 15 9.95 6.60 -0.40
CA THR A 15 8.72 6.80 -1.17
C THR A 15 8.92 7.75 -2.35
N LEU A 16 9.61 8.89 -2.17
CA LEU A 16 9.83 9.84 -3.26
C LEU A 16 10.67 9.24 -4.40
N LEU A 17 11.78 8.59 -4.06
CA LEU A 17 12.66 7.95 -5.04
C LEU A 17 12.05 6.68 -5.61
N GLY A 18 11.51 5.83 -4.74
CA GLY A 18 10.89 4.56 -5.11
C GLY A 18 9.67 4.76 -6.02
N THR A 19 8.87 5.81 -5.80
CA THR A 19 7.67 6.06 -6.61
C THR A 19 8.07 6.49 -8.02
N ARG A 20 9.07 7.37 -8.15
CA ARG A 20 9.61 7.76 -9.47
C ARG A 20 10.15 6.55 -10.24
N TRP A 21 10.91 5.70 -9.56
CA TRP A 21 11.43 4.47 -10.16
C TRP A 21 10.31 3.50 -10.56
N ALA A 22 9.37 3.22 -9.66
CA ALA A 22 8.25 2.33 -9.91
C ALA A 22 7.39 2.83 -11.08
N ILE A 23 7.09 4.13 -11.16
CA ILE A 23 6.38 4.72 -12.30
C ILE A 23 7.11 4.40 -13.60
N SER A 24 8.43 4.59 -13.64
CA SER A 24 9.22 4.32 -14.85
C SER A 24 9.17 2.83 -15.26
N VAL A 25 9.20 1.91 -14.29
CA VAL A 25 9.14 0.46 -14.54
C VAL A 25 7.75 0.04 -15.00
N LEU A 26 6.70 0.49 -14.31
CA LEU A 26 5.33 0.12 -14.64
C LEU A 26 4.88 0.73 -15.98
N ALA A 27 5.32 1.95 -16.30
CA ALA A 27 5.10 2.57 -17.60
C ALA A 27 5.74 1.75 -18.74
N ARG A 28 6.99 1.29 -18.55
CA ARG A 28 7.68 0.41 -19.53
C ARG A 28 7.00 -0.93 -19.71
N ARG A 29 6.36 -1.47 -18.68
CA ARG A 29 5.59 -2.73 -18.76
C ARG A 29 4.19 -2.58 -19.36
N GLY A 30 3.80 -1.37 -19.76
CA GLY A 30 2.49 -1.11 -20.35
C GLY A 30 1.33 -1.25 -19.37
N TYR A 31 1.59 -1.21 -18.05
CA TYR A 31 0.56 -1.23 -17.00
C TYR A 31 -0.13 0.13 -16.82
N GLY A 32 -0.40 0.81 -17.93
CA GLY A 32 -1.20 2.01 -17.96
C GLY A 32 -2.67 1.68 -17.72
N GLN A 33 -3.35 2.51 -16.95
CA GLN A 33 -4.79 2.37 -16.69
C GLN A 33 -5.59 2.39 -18.00
N LEU A 34 -6.43 1.37 -18.25
CA LEU A 34 -7.42 1.44 -19.33
C LEU A 34 -8.56 2.39 -18.94
N ILE A 35 -8.92 3.24 -19.88
CA ILE A 35 -9.98 4.25 -19.72
C ILE A 35 -11.33 3.53 -19.66
N ARG A 36 -12.22 4.01 -18.80
CA ARG A 36 -13.63 3.62 -18.82
C ARG A 36 -14.30 4.39 -19.97
N ASP A 37 -14.88 3.67 -20.94
CA ASP A 37 -15.54 4.27 -22.11
C ASP A 37 -16.77 5.14 -21.76
N ASP A 38 -17.23 5.11 -20.50
CA ASP A 38 -18.49 5.73 -20.06
C ASP A 38 -18.35 7.19 -19.53
N GLY A 39 -17.27 7.91 -19.85
CA GLY A 39 -16.98 9.26 -19.30
C GLY A 39 -16.71 10.35 -20.34
N PRO A 40 -16.97 11.65 -20.03
CA PRO A 40 -16.77 12.74 -20.98
C PRO A 40 -15.31 12.85 -21.44
N THR A 41 -15.11 13.30 -22.68
CA THR A 41 -13.85 13.31 -23.45
C THR A 41 -12.68 14.08 -22.80
N SER A 42 -12.92 14.84 -21.72
CA SER A 42 -11.87 15.45 -20.90
C SER A 42 -11.08 14.47 -20.03
N HIS A 43 -11.51 13.20 -19.92
CA HIS A 43 -10.82 12.15 -19.16
C HIS A 43 -9.75 11.36 -19.94
N HIS A 44 -9.58 11.62 -21.26
CA HIS A 44 -8.58 10.92 -22.08
C HIS A 44 -7.12 11.32 -21.80
N THR A 45 -6.88 12.40 -21.03
CA THR A 45 -5.54 12.92 -20.70
C THR A 45 -4.82 12.16 -19.57
N LYS A 46 -5.49 11.24 -18.87
CA LYS A 46 -4.86 10.35 -17.85
C LYS A 46 -4.41 9.01 -18.44
N ARG A 47 -4.06 9.00 -19.72
CA ARG A 47 -3.57 7.81 -20.41
C ARG A 47 -2.16 7.48 -19.92
N GLY A 48 -1.95 6.26 -19.44
CA GLY A 48 -0.61 5.73 -19.18
C GLY A 48 -0.02 6.01 -17.79
N THR A 49 -0.74 6.65 -16.86
CA THR A 49 -0.26 6.73 -15.47
C THR A 49 -0.36 5.34 -14.83
N PRO A 50 0.75 4.75 -14.37
CA PRO A 50 0.74 3.42 -13.81
C PRO A 50 0.01 3.39 -12.46
N THR A 51 -0.88 2.42 -12.29
CA THR A 51 -1.54 2.13 -11.01
C THR A 51 -0.70 1.17 -10.19
N MET A 52 -0.89 1.13 -8.86
CA MET A 52 -0.11 0.38 -7.85
C MET A 52 0.99 1.17 -7.11
N GLY A 53 1.00 2.51 -7.14
CA GLY A 53 1.94 3.32 -6.35
C GLY A 53 1.91 3.04 -4.83
N GLY A 54 0.76 2.57 -4.31
CA GLY A 54 0.62 2.17 -2.90
C GLY A 54 1.56 1.04 -2.47
N LEU A 55 1.98 0.15 -3.38
CA LEU A 55 2.95 -0.90 -3.07
C LEU A 55 4.31 -0.31 -2.65
N VAL A 56 4.74 0.75 -3.33
CA VAL A 56 5.99 1.45 -3.00
C VAL A 56 5.91 2.04 -1.60
N ILE A 57 4.76 2.63 -1.25
CA ILE A 57 4.55 3.22 0.08
C ILE A 57 4.61 2.14 1.14
N ILE A 58 3.97 1.00 0.92
CA ILE A 58 4.00 -0.12 1.87
C ILE A 58 5.44 -0.63 2.07
N LEU A 59 6.17 -0.88 0.98
CA LEU A 59 7.55 -1.37 1.05
C LEU A 59 8.49 -0.36 1.72
N ALA A 60 8.39 0.92 1.35
CA ALA A 60 9.21 1.97 1.94
C ALA A 60 8.94 2.14 3.43
N THR A 61 7.68 2.09 3.86
CA THR A 61 7.30 2.17 5.28
C THR A 61 7.83 0.97 6.06
N LEU A 62 7.74 -0.25 5.53
CA LEU A 62 8.27 -1.45 6.18
C LEU A 62 9.79 -1.37 6.34
N VAL A 63 10.50 -1.03 5.27
CA VAL A 63 11.97 -0.88 5.31
C VAL A 63 12.39 0.22 6.27
N ALA A 64 11.69 1.36 6.27
CA ALA A 64 11.98 2.47 7.19
C ALA A 64 11.73 2.09 8.65
N TYR A 65 10.63 1.40 8.95
CA TYR A 65 10.31 0.97 10.31
C TYR A 65 11.33 -0.05 10.83
N PHE A 66 11.54 -1.15 10.10
CA PHE A 66 12.47 -2.19 10.54
C PHE A 66 13.92 -1.71 10.53
N GLY A 67 14.30 -0.85 9.57
CA GLY A 67 15.60 -0.20 9.54
C GLY A 67 15.83 0.68 10.76
N ALA A 68 14.82 1.44 11.19
CA ALA A 68 14.90 2.24 12.41
C ALA A 68 15.03 1.35 13.66
N LYS A 69 14.29 0.25 13.77
CA LYS A 69 14.39 -0.69 14.91
C LYS A 69 15.74 -1.40 14.95
N LEU A 70 16.29 -1.79 13.79
CA LEU A 70 17.63 -2.38 13.70
C LEU A 70 18.72 -1.38 14.12
N LEU A 71 18.59 -0.12 13.73
CA LEU A 71 19.53 0.94 14.08
C LEU A 71 19.49 1.28 15.57
N THR A 72 18.30 1.32 16.18
CA THR A 72 18.17 1.60 17.62
C THR A 72 18.32 0.37 18.50
N ARG A 73 18.39 -0.84 17.91
CA ARG A 73 18.43 -2.14 18.59
C ARG A 73 17.25 -2.41 19.53
N ASP A 74 16.13 -1.74 19.30
CA ASP A 74 14.91 -1.95 20.07
C ASP A 74 14.04 -3.03 19.41
N LEU A 75 13.28 -3.78 20.22
CA LEU A 75 12.30 -4.72 19.69
C LEU A 75 11.02 -4.00 19.24
N PRO A 76 10.37 -4.41 18.13
CA PRO A 76 9.06 -3.91 17.74
C PRO A 76 8.04 -4.09 18.86
N SER A 77 7.24 -3.06 19.15
CA SER A 77 6.14 -3.19 20.11
C SER A 77 4.97 -3.95 19.49
N ALA A 78 4.11 -4.52 20.31
CA ALA A 78 2.96 -5.28 19.80
C ALA A 78 1.99 -4.35 19.05
N SER A 79 1.74 -3.14 19.55
CA SER A 79 0.90 -2.16 18.85
C SER A 79 1.46 -1.78 17.49
N ALA A 80 2.79 -1.61 17.39
CA ALA A 80 3.42 -1.25 16.12
C ALA A 80 3.29 -2.38 15.09
N LEU A 81 3.46 -3.64 15.52
CA LEU A 81 3.26 -4.80 14.64
C LEU A 81 1.80 -4.95 14.22
N LEU A 82 0.84 -4.68 15.11
CA LEU A 82 -0.59 -4.69 14.78
C LEU A 82 -0.96 -3.61 13.76
N LEU A 83 -0.42 -2.40 13.90
CA LEU A 83 -0.63 -1.33 12.92
C LEU A 83 0.00 -1.66 11.57
N LEU A 84 1.20 -2.24 11.56
CA LEU A 84 1.81 -2.73 10.32
C LEU A 84 0.99 -3.85 9.68
N PHE A 85 0.44 -4.76 10.47
CA PHE A 85 -0.48 -5.79 9.98
C PHE A 85 -1.71 -5.18 9.31
N LEU A 86 -2.38 -4.22 9.97
CA LEU A 86 -3.53 -3.52 9.41
C LEU A 86 -3.18 -2.81 8.10
N PHE A 87 -2.07 -2.08 8.11
CA PHE A 87 -1.59 -1.30 6.97
C PHE A 87 -1.26 -2.19 5.76
N VAL A 88 -0.48 -3.25 5.98
CA VAL A 88 -0.11 -4.22 4.94
C VAL A 88 -1.33 -5.01 4.47
N GLY A 89 -2.20 -5.44 5.38
CA GLY A 89 -3.41 -6.21 5.05
C GLY A 89 -4.35 -5.42 4.15
N LEU A 90 -4.71 -4.19 4.53
CA LEU A 90 -5.57 -3.34 3.71
C LEU A 90 -4.89 -2.97 2.38
N GLY A 91 -3.58 -2.75 2.43
CA GLY A 91 -2.73 -2.57 1.26
C GLY A 91 -2.79 -3.75 0.29
N ALA A 92 -2.78 -4.99 0.79
CA ALA A 92 -2.88 -6.20 -0.01
C ALA A 92 -4.25 -6.31 -0.71
N VAL A 93 -5.35 -5.97 -0.02
CA VAL A 93 -6.69 -5.93 -0.65
C VAL A 93 -6.72 -4.90 -1.79
N GLY A 94 -6.13 -3.72 -1.56
CA GLY A 94 -6.00 -2.69 -2.59
C GLY A 94 -5.12 -3.12 -3.78
N PHE A 95 -3.99 -3.77 -3.49
CA PHE A 95 -3.10 -4.31 -4.51
C PHE A 95 -3.80 -5.36 -5.39
N VAL A 96 -4.54 -6.28 -4.77
CA VAL A 96 -5.32 -7.30 -5.49
C VAL A 96 -6.41 -6.65 -6.35
N ASP A 97 -7.04 -5.57 -5.87
CA ASP A 97 -8.01 -4.77 -6.65
C ASP A 97 -7.38 -4.15 -7.90
N ASP A 98 -6.22 -3.51 -7.76
CA ASP A 98 -5.52 -2.88 -8.88
C ASP A 98 -4.88 -3.90 -9.82
N TYR A 99 -4.36 -5.01 -9.30
CA TYR A 99 -3.81 -6.10 -10.10
C TYR A 99 -4.89 -6.72 -11.01
N ILE A 100 -6.10 -6.95 -10.50
CA ILE A 100 -7.21 -7.47 -11.31
C ILE A 100 -7.61 -6.48 -12.42
N LYS A 101 -7.62 -5.17 -12.16
CA LYS A 101 -7.92 -4.16 -13.20
C LYS A 101 -6.95 -4.24 -14.36
N ILE A 102 -5.66 -4.41 -14.05
CA ILE A 102 -4.59 -4.51 -15.04
C ILE A 102 -4.67 -5.82 -15.82
N VAL A 103 -4.74 -6.96 -15.13
CA VAL A 103 -4.75 -8.28 -15.79
C VAL A 103 -5.99 -8.49 -16.64
N LYS A 104 -7.16 -8.04 -16.17
CA LYS A 104 -8.42 -8.15 -16.92
C LYS A 104 -8.67 -7.00 -17.88
N GLN A 105 -7.68 -6.12 -18.05
CA GLN A 105 -7.72 -4.93 -18.89
C GLN A 105 -9.05 -4.16 -18.84
N ARG A 106 -9.55 -3.91 -17.64
CA ARG A 106 -10.85 -3.26 -17.44
C ARG A 106 -10.79 -2.33 -16.24
N SER A 107 -11.63 -1.30 -16.22
CA SER A 107 -11.72 -0.36 -15.10
C SER A 107 -12.30 -0.98 -13.82
N LEU A 108 -12.93 -2.16 -13.92
CA LEU A 108 -13.57 -2.87 -12.81
C LEU A 108 -12.58 -3.82 -12.11
N GLY A 109 -12.28 -3.53 -10.85
CA GLY A 109 -11.45 -4.39 -10.00
C GLY A 109 -12.21 -5.54 -9.35
N LEU A 110 -11.98 -5.74 -8.05
CA LEU A 110 -12.71 -6.70 -7.23
C LEU A 110 -14.20 -6.37 -7.21
N ARG A 111 -15.03 -7.41 -7.08
CA ARG A 111 -16.46 -7.22 -6.77
C ARG A 111 -16.56 -6.49 -5.42
N SER A 112 -17.46 -5.52 -5.31
CA SER A 112 -17.62 -4.70 -4.09
C SER A 112 -17.77 -5.55 -2.83
N LYS A 113 -18.52 -6.67 -2.90
CA LYS A 113 -18.67 -7.63 -1.80
C LYS A 113 -17.35 -8.29 -1.38
N ALA A 114 -16.50 -8.67 -2.34
CA ALA A 114 -15.21 -9.29 -2.04
C ALA A 114 -14.20 -8.28 -1.46
N LYS A 115 -14.19 -7.06 -2.00
CA LYS A 115 -13.35 -5.96 -1.48
C LYS A 115 -13.75 -5.61 -0.05
N PHE A 116 -15.04 -5.41 0.19
CA PHE A 116 -15.56 -5.13 1.52
C PHE A 116 -15.30 -6.30 2.48
N GLY A 117 -15.59 -7.53 2.06
CA GLY A 117 -15.33 -8.73 2.88
C GLY A 117 -13.85 -8.86 3.30
N GLY A 118 -12.92 -8.59 2.38
CA GLY A 118 -11.48 -8.58 2.71
C GLY A 118 -11.11 -7.50 3.72
N GLN A 119 -11.59 -6.26 3.52
CA GLN A 119 -11.34 -5.15 4.45
C GLN A 119 -11.95 -5.41 5.83
N THR A 120 -13.19 -5.92 5.88
CA THR A 120 -13.88 -6.28 7.11
C THR A 120 -13.15 -7.40 7.85
N PHE A 121 -12.71 -8.45 7.13
CA PHE A 121 -11.95 -9.53 7.74
C PHE A 121 -10.67 -9.03 8.42
N ILE A 122 -9.89 -8.20 7.73
CA ILE A 122 -8.65 -7.61 8.28
C ILE A 122 -8.96 -6.70 9.47
N ALA A 123 -10.00 -5.88 9.39
CA ALA A 123 -10.39 -4.98 10.47
C ALA A 123 -10.85 -5.74 11.72
N ILE A 124 -11.63 -6.82 11.56
CA ILE A 124 -12.05 -7.68 12.66
C ILE A 124 -10.85 -8.39 13.28
N ALA A 125 -9.95 -8.95 12.46
CA ALA A 125 -8.73 -9.60 12.95
C ALA A 125 -7.84 -8.62 13.73
N PHE A 126 -7.68 -7.39 13.22
CA PHE A 126 -6.95 -6.32 13.93
C PHE A 126 -7.61 -5.97 15.25
N GLY A 127 -8.93 -5.74 15.26
CA GLY A 127 -9.67 -5.41 16.47
C GLY A 127 -9.59 -6.51 17.52
N TRP A 128 -9.76 -7.77 17.10
CA TRP A 128 -9.59 -8.93 17.98
C TRP A 128 -8.18 -8.97 18.57
N LEU A 129 -7.15 -8.99 17.74
CA LEU A 129 -5.76 -9.06 18.20
C LEU A 129 -5.38 -7.87 19.10
N SER A 130 -5.90 -6.67 18.82
CA SER A 130 -5.67 -5.48 19.65
C SER A 130 -6.18 -5.62 21.09
N LEU A 131 -7.18 -6.48 21.34
CA LEU A 131 -7.69 -6.72 22.69
C LEU A 131 -6.82 -7.70 23.48
N TYR A 132 -6.11 -8.60 22.80
CA TYR A 132 -5.25 -9.61 23.42
C TYR A 132 -3.78 -9.17 23.56
N PHE A 133 -3.37 -8.16 22.80
CA PHE A 133 -2.00 -7.62 22.83
C PHE A 133 -1.95 -6.13 23.19
N PRO A 134 -2.44 -5.72 24.38
CA PRO A 134 -2.20 -4.36 24.86
C PRO A 134 -0.70 -4.17 25.13
N ASP A 135 -0.10 -3.12 24.56
CA ASP A 135 1.20 -2.65 25.04
C ASP A 135 0.97 -2.11 26.48
N SER A 136 1.70 -2.66 27.45
CA SER A 136 1.66 -2.27 28.86
C SER A 136 2.38 -0.95 29.11
#